data_AF-A0A1L3GEH3-F1
#
_entry.id   AF-A0A1L3GEH3-F1
#
_cell.length_a   1.000
_cell.length_b   1.000
_cell.length_c   1.000
_cell.angle_alpha   90.00
_cell.angle_beta   90.00
_cell.angle_gamma   90.00
#
_symmetry.space_group_name_H-M   'P 1'
#
loop_
_entity.id
_entity.type
_entity.pdbx_description
1 polymer ?
#
loop_
_entity_poly.entity_id
_entity_poly.type
_entity_poly.pdbx_seq_one_letter_code
_entity_poly.pdbx_strand_id
1 'polypeptide(L)'
;MNLIKQPNHWTCAAACVCMLTGTTLEEFYVYCGHDGSEDVQPTKKRPFGKRCFSCRELYGYLLSHDMTIGWGCVPGEGFDPRTQTLSVDLERLPALVDVMSVRPDVVHCVLWDGKRIIDPHFPENKLMPDDYTVIGWWPVTKLWPDDLMPLRQKP
;
A
#
# COMPACT_ATOMS: atom_id res chain seq x y z
N MET A 1 -1.61 -3.59 14.37
CA MET A 1 -1.58 -2.52 13.34
C MET A 1 -2.22 -1.28 13.93
N ASN A 2 -1.56 -0.13 13.84
CA ASN A 2 -2.12 1.14 14.30
C ASN A 2 -2.99 1.72 13.18
N LEU A 3 -4.21 2.14 13.50
CA LEU A 3 -5.11 2.76 12.53
C LEU A 3 -4.70 4.21 12.28
N ILE A 4 -4.55 4.59 11.01
CA ILE A 4 -4.11 5.93 10.63
C ILE A 4 -5.22 6.62 9.84
N LYS A 5 -5.68 7.76 10.37
CA LYS A 5 -6.60 8.65 9.65
C LYS A 5 -5.81 9.59 8.76
N GLN A 6 -6.12 9.61 7.45
CA GLN A 6 -5.45 10.53 6.53
C GLN A 6 -5.80 11.99 6.87
N PRO A 7 -4.79 12.90 6.93
CA PRO A 7 -5.03 14.30 7.27
C PRO A 7 -5.65 15.11 6.13
N ASN A 8 -5.56 14.64 4.89
CA ASN A 8 -6.02 15.37 3.70
C ASN A 8 -6.41 14.40 2.56
N HIS A 9 -6.86 14.92 1.42
CA HIS A 9 -7.39 14.11 0.31
C HIS A 9 -6.33 13.45 -0.61
N TRP A 10 -5.04 13.61 -0.34
CA TRP A 10 -3.94 13.09 -1.19
C TRP A 10 -2.95 12.20 -0.42
N THR A 11 -3.29 11.83 0.82
CA THR A 11 -2.45 11.03 1.72
C THR A 11 -2.99 9.61 1.94
N CYS A 12 -4.03 9.20 1.21
CA CYS A 12 -4.67 7.89 1.37
C CYS A 12 -3.68 6.72 1.23
N ALA A 13 -2.92 6.68 0.13
CA ALA A 13 -1.93 5.63 -0.11
C ALA A 13 -0.79 5.65 0.92
N ALA A 14 -0.30 6.84 1.29
CA ALA A 14 0.73 7.00 2.32
C ALA A 14 0.25 6.46 3.68
N ALA A 15 -0.99 6.77 4.08
CA ALA A 15 -1.58 6.25 5.30
C ALA A 15 -1.68 4.70 5.27
N CYS A 16 -2.08 4.12 4.13
CA CYS A 16 -2.12 2.67 3.98
C CYS A 16 -0.73 2.03 4.10
N VAL A 17 0.28 2.63 3.47
CA VAL A 17 1.68 2.17 3.58
C VAL A 17 2.18 2.25 5.02
N CYS A 18 1.94 3.36 5.72
CA CYS A 18 2.31 3.50 7.13
C CYS A 18 1.63 2.47 8.04
N MET A 19 0.35 2.16 7.78
CA MET A 19 -0.37 1.11 8.52
C MET A 19 0.27 -0.26 8.29
N LEU A 20 0.68 -0.58 7.05
CA LEU A 20 1.36 -1.83 6.71
C LEU A 20 2.73 -1.94 7.39
N THR A 21 3.54 -0.88 7.33
CA THR A 21 4.89 -0.85 7.90
C THR A 21 4.90 -0.66 9.42
N GLY A 22 3.75 -0.30 10.01
CA GLY A 22 3.65 0.03 11.43
C GLY A 22 4.32 1.36 11.80
N THR A 23 4.48 2.27 10.85
CA THR A 23 5.13 3.57 11.02
C THR A 23 4.13 4.72 11.03
N THR A 24 4.62 5.94 11.22
CA THR A 24 3.84 7.17 11.20
C THR A 24 3.92 7.87 9.84
N LEU A 25 2.96 8.75 9.56
CA LEU A 25 3.00 9.62 8.38
C LEU A 25 4.18 10.60 8.42
N GLU A 26 4.60 11.04 9.61
CA GLU A 26 5.75 11.93 9.76
C GLU A 26 7.04 11.24 9.29
N GLU A 27 7.28 10.00 9.71
CA GLU A 27 8.43 9.21 9.24
C GLU A 27 8.39 9.00 7.72
N PHE A 28 7.21 8.77 7.15
CA PHE A 28 7.04 8.65 5.71
C PHE A 28 7.35 9.96 4.98
N TYR A 29 6.89 11.11 5.50
CA TYR A 29 7.17 12.42 4.90
C TYR A 29 8.65 12.76 4.96
N VAL A 30 9.33 12.41 6.06
CA VAL A 30 10.79 12.55 6.18
C VAL A 30 11.49 11.73 5.11
N TYR A 31 11.06 10.49 4.87
CA TYR A 31 11.62 9.65 3.80
C TYR A 31 11.40 10.25 2.40
N CYS A 32 10.19 10.73 2.11
CA CYS A 32 9.87 11.32 0.80
C CYS A 32 10.49 12.72 0.60
N GLY A 33 10.81 13.42 1.70
CA GLY A 33 11.21 14.83 1.68
C GLY A 33 10.05 15.80 1.42
N HIS A 34 8.79 15.35 1.53
CA HIS A 34 7.58 16.18 1.41
C HIS A 34 6.33 15.49 1.98
N ASP A 35 5.27 16.26 2.21
CA ASP A 35 3.95 15.78 2.68
C ASP A 35 2.90 15.62 1.56
N GLY A 36 3.31 15.86 0.31
CA GLY A 36 2.46 15.75 -0.88
C GLY A 36 1.47 16.90 -1.06
N SER A 37 1.46 17.89 -0.17
CA SER A 37 0.51 19.02 -0.18
C SER A 37 0.86 20.16 -1.14
N GLU A 38 2.06 20.14 -1.71
CA GLU A 38 2.53 21.13 -2.69
C GLU A 38 1.61 21.19 -3.93
N ASP A 39 1.20 22.41 -4.32
CA ASP A 39 0.43 22.65 -5.55
C ASP A 39 1.39 22.67 -6.75
N VAL A 40 1.56 21.52 -7.42
CA VAL A 40 2.41 21.39 -8.60
C VAL A 40 1.69 21.81 -9.89
N GLN A 41 0.35 21.77 -9.90
CA GLN A 41 -0.49 22.20 -11.02
C GLN A 41 -1.71 22.99 -10.50
N PRO A 42 -1.53 24.27 -10.12
CA PRO A 42 -2.56 25.06 -9.43
C PRO A 42 -3.86 25.26 -10.21
N THR A 43 -3.81 25.12 -11.53
CA THR A 43 -4.97 25.27 -12.43
C THR A 43 -5.87 24.03 -12.48
N LYS A 44 -5.39 22.88 -11.99
CA LYS A 44 -6.17 21.64 -11.94
C LYS A 44 -7.04 21.60 -10.69
N LYS A 45 -8.25 21.05 -10.82
CA LYS A 45 -9.11 20.76 -9.67
C LYS A 45 -8.42 19.77 -8.73
N ARG A 46 -8.50 20.02 -7.43
CA ARG A 46 -8.02 19.07 -6.40
C ARG A 46 -8.79 17.74 -6.51
N PRO A 47 -8.12 16.59 -6.28
CA PRO A 47 -6.74 16.44 -5.82
C PRO A 47 -5.67 16.50 -6.93
N PHE A 48 -6.03 16.51 -8.21
CA PHE A 48 -5.10 16.36 -9.35
C PHE A 48 -4.04 17.46 -9.53
N GLY A 49 -4.18 18.59 -8.82
CA GLY A 49 -3.20 19.67 -8.80
C GLY A 49 -2.09 19.53 -7.76
N LYS A 50 -2.21 18.54 -6.86
CA LYS A 50 -1.29 18.29 -5.76
C LYS A 50 -0.16 17.37 -6.17
N ARG A 51 0.98 17.51 -5.50
CA ARG A 51 2.15 16.63 -5.67
C ARG A 51 1.80 15.17 -5.40
N CYS A 52 0.97 14.92 -4.37
CA CYS A 52 0.62 13.58 -3.90
C CYS A 52 1.89 12.76 -3.63
N PHE A 53 1.78 11.43 -3.72
CA PHE A 53 2.91 10.51 -3.65
C PHE A 53 2.87 9.61 -4.88
N SER A 54 4.03 9.42 -5.50
CA SER A 54 4.21 8.52 -6.63
C SER A 54 4.27 7.06 -6.18
N CYS A 55 3.95 6.13 -7.07
CA CYS A 55 4.15 4.70 -6.80
C CYS A 55 5.59 4.38 -6.40
N ARG A 56 6.57 5.10 -6.99
CA ARG A 56 7.99 4.92 -6.65
C ARG A 56 8.29 5.23 -5.19
N GLU A 57 7.72 6.30 -4.65
CA GLU A 57 7.92 6.68 -3.23
C GLU A 57 7.25 5.68 -2.29
N LEU A 58 6.01 5.29 -2.58
CA LEU A 58 5.28 4.28 -1.81
C LEU A 58 6.05 2.95 -1.79
N TYR A 59 6.53 2.50 -2.95
CA TYR A 59 7.20 1.20 -3.08
C TYR A 59 8.60 1.25 -2.49
N GLY A 60 9.33 2.36 -2.69
CA GLY A 60 10.63 2.58 -2.07
C GLY A 60 10.55 2.52 -0.54
N TYR A 61 9.50 3.09 0.04
CA TYR A 61 9.30 3.04 1.48
C TYR A 61 8.92 1.64 1.99
N LEU A 62 8.06 0.90 1.28
CA LEU A 62 7.80 -0.50 1.61
C LEU A 62 9.10 -1.31 1.59
N LEU A 63 9.92 -1.15 0.56
CA LEU A 63 11.21 -1.84 0.43
C LEU A 63 12.18 -1.49 1.55
N SER A 64 12.20 -0.24 2.03
CA SER A 64 13.02 0.14 3.18
C SER A 64 12.57 -0.47 4.50
N HIS A 65 11.39 -1.10 4.54
CA HIS A 65 10.82 -1.83 5.66
C HIS A 65 10.75 -3.34 5.39
N ASP A 66 11.60 -3.85 4.49
CA ASP A 66 11.66 -5.26 4.09
C ASP A 66 10.30 -5.80 3.58
N MET A 67 9.48 -4.94 2.98
CA MET A 67 8.20 -5.28 2.36
C MET A 67 8.23 -4.99 0.86
N THR A 68 7.48 -5.75 0.08
CA THR A 68 7.25 -5.46 -1.33
C THR A 68 5.79 -5.65 -1.66
N ILE A 69 5.31 -4.90 -2.64
CA ILE A 69 4.11 -5.29 -3.35
C ILE A 69 4.46 -6.53 -4.18
N GLY A 70 3.66 -7.60 -4.10
CA GLY A 70 3.82 -8.80 -4.92
C GLY A 70 3.76 -8.44 -6.41
N TRP A 71 4.51 -9.05 -7.32
CA TRP A 71 4.77 -10.48 -7.51
C TRP A 71 6.17 -10.94 -7.09
N GLY A 72 6.28 -11.76 -6.04
CA GLY A 72 7.53 -12.40 -5.64
C GLY A 72 7.36 -13.92 -5.51
N CYS A 73 7.59 -14.65 -6.60
CA CYS A 73 7.94 -16.07 -6.51
C CYS A 73 9.47 -16.14 -6.34
N VAL A 74 9.96 -16.86 -5.33
CA VAL A 74 11.36 -17.32 -5.31
C VAL A 74 11.35 -18.72 -5.93
N PRO A 75 11.71 -18.87 -7.21
CA PRO A 75 11.74 -20.18 -7.83
C PRO A 75 12.90 -21.01 -7.25
N GLY A 76 12.60 -22.22 -6.78
CA GLY A 76 13.63 -23.23 -6.53
C GLY A 76 14.21 -23.80 -7.83
N GLU A 77 15.19 -24.68 -7.73
CA GLU A 77 15.68 -25.44 -8.90
C GLU A 77 14.52 -26.19 -9.58
N GLY A 78 14.37 -26.04 -10.90
CA GLY A 78 13.32 -26.69 -11.69
C GLY A 78 12.08 -25.83 -12.01
N PHE A 79 12.08 -24.53 -11.72
CA PHE A 79 10.99 -23.62 -12.11
C PHE A 79 10.99 -23.33 -13.62
N ASP A 80 9.88 -23.64 -14.30
CA ASP A 80 9.55 -23.10 -15.63
C ASP A 80 8.27 -22.24 -15.52
N PRO A 81 8.35 -20.91 -15.74
CA PRO A 81 7.20 -20.01 -15.62
C PRO A 81 6.08 -20.31 -16.63
N ARG A 82 6.34 -21.10 -17.68
CA ARG A 82 5.35 -21.44 -18.72
C ARG A 82 4.48 -22.63 -18.35
N THR A 83 4.86 -23.39 -17.32
CA THR A 83 4.18 -24.64 -16.94
C THR A 83 3.55 -24.58 -15.55
N GLN A 84 3.76 -23.50 -14.80
CA GLN A 84 3.24 -23.35 -13.45
C GLN A 84 2.12 -22.33 -13.36
N THR A 85 1.03 -22.73 -12.72
CA THR A 85 -0.05 -21.82 -12.28
C THR A 85 0.12 -21.57 -10.80
N LEU A 86 0.42 -20.32 -10.43
CA LEU A 86 0.45 -19.91 -9.03
C LEU A 86 -0.96 -19.47 -8.62
N SER A 87 -1.61 -20.24 -7.75
CA SER A 87 -2.85 -19.83 -7.10
C SER A 87 -2.50 -19.22 -5.74
N VAL A 88 -2.73 -17.93 -5.58
CA VAL A 88 -2.55 -17.24 -4.30
C VAL A 88 -3.92 -16.93 -3.72
N ASP A 89 -4.12 -17.31 -2.47
CA ASP A 89 -5.28 -16.86 -1.69
C ASP A 89 -5.07 -15.40 -1.30
N LEU A 90 -5.56 -14.49 -2.14
CA LEU A 90 -5.42 -13.04 -1.99
C LEU A 90 -6.12 -12.51 -0.74
N GLU A 91 -7.08 -13.27 -0.18
CA GLU A 91 -7.78 -12.88 1.04
C GLU A 91 -6.84 -12.91 2.24
N ARG A 92 -5.74 -13.68 2.19
CA ARG A 92 -4.84 -13.88 3.34
C ARG A 92 -3.68 -12.89 3.41
N LEU A 93 -3.38 -12.19 2.32
CA LEU A 93 -2.29 -11.22 2.27
C LEU A 93 -2.86 -9.82 2.44
N PRO A 94 -2.25 -8.96 3.28
CA PRO A 94 -2.65 -7.57 3.31
C PRO A 94 -2.37 -6.94 1.93
N ALA A 95 -3.17 -5.97 1.51
CA ALA A 95 -3.06 -5.38 0.18
C ALA A 95 -3.38 -3.89 0.19
N LEU A 96 -2.67 -3.13 -0.64
CA LEU A 96 -3.14 -1.82 -1.05
C LEU A 96 -4.24 -2.03 -2.09
N VAL A 97 -5.39 -1.40 -1.93
CA VAL A 97 -6.54 -1.59 -2.80
C VAL A 97 -6.94 -0.24 -3.38
N ASP A 98 -6.90 -0.15 -4.70
CA ASP A 98 -7.40 1.02 -5.41
C ASP A 98 -8.89 0.84 -5.64
N VAL A 99 -9.67 1.84 -5.25
CA VAL A 99 -11.14 1.85 -5.34
C VAL A 99 -11.61 3.14 -5.99
N MET A 100 -12.77 3.09 -6.64
CA MET A 100 -13.47 4.32 -7.02
C MET A 100 -14.03 4.98 -5.75
N SER A 101 -13.70 6.25 -5.54
CA SER A 101 -14.31 7.03 -4.48
C SER A 101 -15.82 7.22 -4.74
N VAL A 102 -16.57 7.50 -3.67
CA VAL A 102 -17.95 8.00 -3.77
C VAL A 102 -18.06 9.31 -4.56
N ARG A 103 -16.94 10.03 -4.73
CA ARG A 103 -16.85 11.17 -5.65
C ARG A 103 -16.48 10.65 -7.05
N PRO A 104 -17.26 10.99 -8.10
CA PRO A 104 -16.94 10.62 -9.46
C PRO A 104 -15.51 10.98 -9.83
N ASP A 105 -14.85 10.08 -10.57
CA ASP A 105 -13.52 10.26 -11.17
C ASP A 105 -12.35 10.40 -10.19
N VAL A 106 -12.54 10.13 -8.89
CA VAL A 106 -11.45 10.13 -7.91
C VAL A 106 -11.10 8.70 -7.53
N VAL A 107 -9.87 8.28 -7.84
CA VAL A 107 -9.29 7.04 -7.32
C VAL A 107 -8.86 7.28 -5.87
N HIS A 108 -9.18 6.32 -5.01
CA HIS A 108 -8.82 6.30 -3.60
C HIS A 108 -8.09 5.00 -3.28
N CYS A 109 -7.17 5.05 -2.31
CA CYS A 109 -6.43 3.87 -1.85
C CYS A 109 -6.89 3.52 -0.44
N VAL A 110 -7.29 2.27 -0.24
CA VAL A 110 -7.67 1.68 1.04
C VAL A 110 -6.79 0.47 1.33
N LEU A 111 -6.76 0.03 2.59
CA LEU A 111 -5.96 -1.12 3.01
C LEU A 111 -6.84 -2.33 3.25
N TRP A 112 -6.56 -3.44 2.60
CA TRP A 112 -7.03 -4.76 3.02
C TRP A 112 -6.05 -5.34 4.05
N ASP A 113 -6.52 -5.73 5.22
CA ASP A 113 -5.67 -6.26 6.31
C ASP A 113 -5.62 -7.80 6.39
N GLY A 114 -6.22 -8.48 5.40
CA GLY A 114 -6.44 -9.93 5.44
C GLY A 114 -7.81 -10.34 5.98
N LYS A 115 -8.62 -9.38 6.45
CA LYS A 115 -9.96 -9.64 7.03
C LYS A 115 -11.00 -8.60 6.63
N ARG A 116 -10.60 -7.34 6.50
CA ARG A 116 -11.49 -6.21 6.20
C ARG A 116 -10.77 -5.11 5.43
N ILE A 117 -11.56 -4.19 4.88
CA ILE A 117 -11.07 -2.93 4.33
C ILE A 117 -10.96 -1.89 5.45
N ILE A 118 -9.83 -1.17 5.45
CA ILE A 118 -9.54 -0.03 6.30
C ILE A 118 -9.38 1.17 5.38
N ASP A 119 -10.39 2.05 5.40
CA ASP A 119 -10.36 3.31 4.68
C ASP A 119 -9.69 4.38 5.54
N PRO A 120 -8.57 4.99 5.14
CA PRO A 120 -7.92 6.02 5.94
C PRO A 120 -8.78 7.27 6.18
N HIS A 121 -9.88 7.50 5.45
CA HIS A 121 -10.83 8.55 5.83
C HIS A 121 -11.62 8.19 7.09
N PHE A 122 -11.93 6.91 7.27
CA PHE A 122 -12.80 6.36 8.33
C PHE A 122 -12.23 5.02 8.86
N PRO A 123 -11.02 5.00 9.42
CA PRO A 123 -10.28 3.74 9.63
C PRO A 123 -10.90 2.83 10.70
N GLU A 124 -11.80 3.35 11.53
CA GLU A 124 -12.55 2.60 12.55
C GLU A 124 -13.74 1.83 11.97
N ASN A 125 -14.20 2.18 10.76
CA ASN A 125 -15.34 1.52 10.13
C ASN A 125 -14.99 0.06 9.77
N LYS A 126 -16.00 -0.82 9.85
CA LYS A 126 -15.86 -2.23 9.46
C LYS A 126 -16.36 -2.39 8.02
N LEU A 127 -15.53 -2.00 7.07
CA LEU A 127 -15.87 -2.04 5.64
C LEU A 127 -15.37 -3.33 5.01
N MET A 128 -16.06 -3.76 3.96
CA MET A 128 -15.76 -4.95 3.16
C MET A 128 -15.50 -4.57 1.70
N PRO A 129 -14.86 -5.44 0.92
CA PRO A 129 -14.61 -5.17 -0.51
C PRO A 129 -15.89 -4.80 -1.29
N ASP A 130 -17.02 -5.42 -0.97
CA ASP A 130 -18.32 -5.18 -1.60
C ASP A 130 -18.89 -3.77 -1.36
N ASP A 131 -18.36 -3.04 -0.37
CA ASP A 131 -18.72 -1.63 -0.13
C ASP A 131 -18.09 -0.68 -1.17
N TYR A 132 -17.22 -1.19 -2.05
CA TYR A 132 -16.45 -0.41 -3.01
C TYR A 132 -16.52 -1.00 -4.42
N THR A 133 -16.37 -0.12 -5.41
CA THR A 133 -15.94 -0.54 -6.75
C THR A 133 -14.42 -0.66 -6.75
N VAL A 134 -13.91 -1.88 -6.57
CA VAL A 134 -12.47 -2.19 -6.62
C VAL A 134 -11.97 -2.10 -8.07
N ILE A 135 -10.88 -1.37 -8.27
CA ILE A 135 -10.24 -1.19 -9.58
C ILE A 135 -8.78 -1.67 -9.62
N GLY A 136 -8.17 -1.90 -8.46
CA GLY A 136 -6.83 -2.47 -8.33
C GLY A 136 -6.64 -3.16 -6.98
N TRP A 137 -5.87 -4.25 -6.96
CA TRP A 137 -5.56 -5.01 -5.76
C TRP A 137 -4.09 -5.38 -5.75
N TRP A 138 -3.35 -4.88 -4.78
CA TRP A 138 -1.90 -4.92 -4.73
C TRP A 138 -1.44 -5.61 -3.44
N PRO A 139 -1.29 -6.95 -3.44
CA PRO A 139 -0.86 -7.69 -2.27
C PRO A 139 0.51 -7.22 -1.80
N VAL A 140 0.71 -7.15 -0.49
CA VAL A 140 1.96 -6.77 0.15
C VAL A 140 2.49 -7.95 0.95
N THR A 141 3.76 -8.27 0.73
CA THR A 141 4.46 -9.38 1.36
C THR A 141 5.73 -8.89 2.01
N LYS A 142 6.10 -9.46 3.16
CA LYS A 142 7.46 -9.34 3.67
C LYS A 142 8.42 -10.04 2.70
N LEU A 143 9.54 -9.41 2.38
CA LEU A 143 10.62 -10.00 1.57
C LEU A 143 11.27 -11.20 2.28
N TRP A 144 11.28 -11.14 3.61
CA TRP A 144 11.90 -12.14 4.45
C TRP A 144 10.87 -12.63 5.47
N PRO A 145 10.58 -13.93 5.47
CA PRO A 145 9.90 -14.59 6.59
C PRO A 145 10.66 -14.33 7.90
N ASP A 146 9.92 -14.12 9.00
CA ASP A 146 10.51 -13.77 10.30
C ASP A 146 11.47 -14.88 10.82
N ASP A 147 11.32 -16.11 10.34
CA ASP A 147 12.16 -17.28 10.62
C ASP A 147 13.49 -17.32 9.84
N LEU A 148 13.67 -16.49 8.80
CA LEU A 148 14.93 -16.38 8.04
C LEU A 148 15.83 -15.21 8.48
N MET A 149 15.36 -14.37 9.41
CA MET A 149 16.09 -13.22 9.97
C MET A 149 17.44 -13.52 10.66
N PRO A 150 17.66 -14.69 11.33
CA PRO A 150 18.93 -14.98 12.00
C PRO A 150 20.16 -15.03 11.07
N LEU A 151 19.95 -15.21 9.76
CA LEU A 151 21.04 -15.31 8.77
C LEU A 151 21.65 -13.95 8.39
N ARG A 152 21.04 -12.83 8.80
CA ARG A 152 21.47 -11.46 8.43
C ARG A 152 22.47 -10.83 9.41
N GLN A 153 22.72 -11.45 10.57
CA GLN A 153 23.61 -10.89 11.61
C GLN A 153 25.11 -11.18 11.41
N LYS A 154 25.55 -11.58 10.22
CA LYS A 154 26.98 -11.65 9.90
C LYS A 154 27.35 -10.56 8.89
N PRO A 155 27.98 -9.46 9.33
CA PRO A 155 28.94 -8.76 8.48
C PRO A 155 30.14 -9.67 8.16
#